data_AF-A0A6G3WLA1-F1
#
_entry.id   AF-A0A6G3WLA1-F1
#
_cell.length_a   1.000
_cell.length_b   1.000
_cell.length_c   1.000
_cell.angle_alpha   90.00
_cell.angle_beta   90.00
_cell.angle_gamma   90.00
#
_symmetry.space_group_name_H-M   'P 1'
#
loop_
_entity.id
_entity.type
_entity.pdbx_description
1 polymer ?
#
loop_
_entity_poly.entity_id
_entity_poly.type
_entity_poly.pdbx_seq_one_letter_code
_entity_poly.pdbx_strand_id
1 'polypeptide(L)'
;GDPAEDIAGLALAVGSPAAVRAATLAGYGARPCLRGLWLARCDTVIHLAEDLTGQDVSLLRTRLRRAWEPILLERVTDLGDADDAP
;
A
#
# COMPACT_ATOMS: atom_id res chain seq x y z
N GLY A 1 -7.69 14.23 7.28
CA GLY A 1 -7.26 13.55 6.05
C GLY A 1 -8.10 12.31 5.86
N ASP A 2 -8.10 11.76 4.66
CA ASP A 2 -8.58 10.40 4.42
C ASP A 2 -7.50 9.43 4.93
N PRO A 3 -7.80 8.53 5.90
CA PRO A 3 -6.79 7.62 6.45
C PRO A 3 -6.06 6.77 5.40
N ALA A 4 -6.71 6.48 4.26
CA ALA A 4 -6.06 5.72 3.20
C ALA A 4 -4.92 6.51 2.53
N GLU A 5 -5.05 7.85 2.40
CA GLU A 5 -3.99 8.70 1.85
C GLU A 5 -2.77 8.74 2.77
N ASP A 6 -3.02 8.82 4.09
CA ASP A 6 -1.96 8.79 5.10
C ASP A 6 -1.22 7.44 5.09
N ILE A 7 -1.96 6.33 5.00
CA ILE A 7 -1.41 4.97 4.88
C ILE A 7 -0.63 4.81 3.58
N ALA A 8 -1.13 5.35 2.46
CA ALA A 8 -0.46 5.29 1.17
C ALA A 8 0.90 6.00 1.26
N GLY A 9 0.93 7.24 1.75
CA GLY A 9 2.16 8.00 1.95
C GLY A 9 3.16 7.27 2.85
N LEU A 10 2.68 6.65 3.94
CA LEU A 10 3.52 5.87 4.84
C LEU A 10 4.07 4.61 4.14
N ALA A 11 3.28 3.90 3.34
CA ALA A 11 3.74 2.73 2.59
C ALA A 11 4.86 3.09 1.61
N LEU A 12 4.80 4.25 0.95
CA LEU A 12 5.87 4.75 0.09
C LEU A 12 7.15 5.08 0.87
N ALA A 13 7.01 5.59 2.08
CA ALA A 13 8.12 6.02 2.93
C ALA A 13 8.82 4.85 3.63
N VAL A 14 8.07 3.88 4.16
CA VAL A 14 8.61 2.84 5.06
C VAL A 14 8.27 1.39 4.66
N GLY A 15 7.48 1.17 3.61
CA GLY A 15 7.04 -0.17 3.18
C GLY A 15 5.65 -0.55 3.69
N SER A 16 4.94 -1.36 2.90
CA SER A 16 3.55 -1.77 3.16
C SER A 16 3.35 -2.45 4.53
N PRO A 17 4.21 -3.40 4.98
CA PRO A 17 4.05 -4.02 6.30
C PRO A 17 4.17 -3.05 7.47
N ALA A 18 5.11 -2.09 7.39
CA ALA A 18 5.30 -1.10 8.43
C ALA A 18 4.14 -0.10 8.48
N ALA A 19 3.64 0.32 7.31
CA ALA A 19 2.52 1.23 7.19
C ALA A 19 1.22 0.62 7.78
N VAL A 20 0.90 -0.63 7.43
CA VAL A 20 -0.28 -1.31 7.98
C VAL A 20 -0.16 -1.53 9.48
N ARG A 21 1.02 -1.92 9.99
CA ARG A 21 1.23 -2.03 11.45
C ARG A 21 0.97 -0.71 12.17
N ALA A 22 1.47 0.40 11.63
CA ALA A 22 1.24 1.72 12.20
C ALA A 22 -0.25 2.08 12.18
N ALA A 23 -0.95 1.80 11.07
CA ALA A 23 -2.38 2.03 10.95
C ALA A 23 -3.21 1.19 11.94
N THR A 24 -2.87 -0.09 12.10
CA THR A 24 -3.50 -0.97 13.09
C THR A 24 -3.28 -0.47 14.51
N LEU A 25 -2.07 -0.02 14.85
CA LEU A 25 -1.77 0.58 16.17
C LEU A 25 -2.54 1.90 16.38
N ALA A 26 -2.85 2.63 15.31
CA ALA A 26 -3.70 3.82 15.34
C ALA A 26 -5.21 3.50 15.36
N GLY A 27 -5.61 2.23 15.39
CA GLY A 27 -7.01 1.80 15.47
C GLY A 27 -7.73 1.68 14.13
N TYR A 28 -7.01 1.75 13.00
CA TYR A 28 -7.61 1.55 11.68
C TYR A 28 -7.78 0.06 11.34
N GLY A 29 -8.94 -0.28 10.76
CA GLY A 29 -9.27 -1.63 10.31
C GLY A 29 -8.72 -1.97 8.92
N ALA A 30 -9.06 -3.17 8.43
CA ALA A 30 -8.54 -3.70 7.16
C ALA A 30 -8.90 -2.84 5.93
N ARG A 31 -10.14 -2.34 5.84
CA ARG A 31 -10.62 -1.58 4.67
C ARG A 31 -9.80 -0.32 4.34
N PRO A 32 -9.55 0.62 5.27
CA PRO A 32 -8.70 1.76 4.98
C PRO A 32 -7.25 1.35 4.69
N CYS A 33 -6.72 0.30 5.34
CA CYS A 33 -5.39 -0.23 5.05
C CYS A 33 -5.28 -0.72 3.60
N LEU A 34 -6.20 -1.57 3.15
CA LEU A 34 -6.22 -2.10 1.78
C LEU A 34 -6.38 -0.99 0.75
N ARG A 35 -7.26 -0.01 1.01
CA ARG A 35 -7.41 1.15 0.12
C ARG A 35 -6.14 1.97 0.03
N GLY A 36 -5.45 2.22 1.15
CA GLY A 36 -4.17 2.92 1.15
C GLY A 36 -3.06 2.17 0.41
N LEU A 37 -2.99 0.85 0.58
CA LEU A 37 -2.05 0.01 -0.18
C LEU A 37 -2.35 0.02 -1.68
N TRP A 38 -3.63 -0.04 -2.07
CA TRP A 38 -4.03 0.06 -3.46
C TRP A 38 -3.61 1.41 -4.09
N LEU A 39 -3.90 2.52 -3.40
CA LEU A 39 -3.49 3.86 -3.84
C LEU A 39 -1.96 3.95 -4.02
N ALA A 40 -1.18 3.52 -3.03
CA ALA A 40 0.29 3.54 -3.11
C ALA A 40 0.85 2.75 -4.31
N ARG A 41 0.22 1.61 -4.63
CA ARG A 41 0.63 0.77 -5.77
C ARG A 41 0.30 1.42 -7.10
N CYS A 42 -0.89 1.99 -7.25
CA CYS A 42 -1.27 2.73 -8.46
C CYS A 42 -0.36 3.95 -8.66
N ASP A 43 -0.16 4.77 -7.63
CA ASP A 43 0.65 5.99 -7.72
C ASP A 43 2.10 5.68 -8.08
N THR A 44 2.69 4.63 -7.49
CA THR A 44 4.08 4.27 -7.81
C THR A 44 4.26 3.77 -9.24
N VAL A 45 3.27 3.08 -9.80
CA VAL A 45 3.29 2.66 -11.21
C VAL A 45 3.14 3.87 -12.12
N ILE A 46 2.19 4.76 -11.84
CA ILE A 46 1.94 5.98 -12.63
C ILE A 46 3.19 6.86 -12.65
N HIS A 47 3.73 7.20 -11.49
CA HIS A 47 4.91 8.05 -11.41
C HIS A 47 6.16 7.43 -12.04
N LEU A 48 6.34 6.10 -11.90
CA LEU A 48 7.44 5.44 -12.58
C LEU A 48 7.26 5.47 -14.10
N ALA A 49 6.03 5.27 -14.61
CA ALA A 49 5.72 5.31 -16.03
C ALA A 49 5.95 6.70 -16.64
N GLU A 50 5.59 7.76 -15.91
CA GLU A 50 5.81 9.16 -16.31
C GLU A 50 7.29 9.51 -16.45
N ASP A 51 8.17 8.88 -15.67
CA ASP A 51 9.60 9.22 -15.59
C ASP A 51 10.52 8.13 -16.15
N LEU A 52 10.01 7.21 -16.98
CA LEU A 52 10.81 6.09 -17.54
C LEU A 52 12.01 6.55 -18.38
N THR A 53 11.97 7.77 -18.92
CA THR A 53 13.05 8.39 -19.69
C THR A 53 13.90 9.37 -18.88
N GLY A 54 13.56 9.55 -17.59
CA GLY A 54 14.28 10.39 -16.65
C GLY A 54 15.68 9.85 -16.33
N GLN A 55 16.59 10.75 -15.93
CA GLN A 55 17.99 10.42 -15.65
C GLN A 55 18.16 9.63 -14.34
N ASP A 56 17.26 9.78 -13.36
CA ASP A 56 17.34 9.07 -12.08
C ASP A 56 15.97 8.65 -11.53
N VAL A 57 15.62 7.38 -11.73
CA VAL A 57 14.40 6.74 -11.21
C VAL A 57 14.63 5.94 -9.92
N SER A 58 15.78 6.12 -9.24
CA SER A 58 16.15 5.31 -8.06
C SER A 58 15.15 5.41 -6.91
N LEU A 59 14.65 6.62 -6.64
CA LEU A 59 13.62 6.86 -5.63
C LEU A 59 12.28 6.22 -6.03
N LEU A 60 11.86 6.38 -7.29
CA LEU A 60 10.61 5.81 -7.80
C LEU A 60 10.64 4.28 -7.73
N ARG A 61 11.76 3.65 -8.11
CA ARG A 61 11.97 2.20 -7.95
C ARG A 61 11.96 1.77 -6.49
N THR A 62 12.49 2.59 -5.58
CA THR A 62 12.48 2.29 -4.14
C THR A 62 11.07 2.34 -3.58
N ARG A 63 10.30 3.37 -3.93
CA ARG A 63 8.89 3.51 -3.55
C ARG A 63 8.03 2.38 -4.13
N LEU A 64 8.24 2.02 -5.40
CA LEU A 64 7.58 0.88 -6.03
C LEU A 64 7.85 -0.41 -5.23
N ARG A 65 9.13 -0.72 -4.94
CA ARG A 65 9.46 -1.91 -4.15
C ARG A 65 8.76 -1.92 -2.80
N ARG A 66 8.76 -0.79 -2.08
CA ARG A 66 8.11 -0.64 -0.77
C ARG A 66 6.60 -0.85 -0.81
N ALA A 67 5.91 -0.24 -1.78
CA ALA A 67 4.45 -0.36 -1.94
C ALA A 67 4.00 -1.77 -2.33
N TRP A 68 4.87 -2.51 -3.03
CA TRP A 68 4.63 -3.87 -3.50
C TRP A 68 5.24 -4.95 -2.58
N GLU A 69 5.75 -4.58 -1.40
CA GLU A 69 6.16 -5.55 -0.40
C GLU A 69 4.97 -6.44 -0.01
N PRO A 70 5.14 -7.78 0.02
CA PRO A 70 4.06 -8.69 0.35
C PRO A 70 3.64 -8.51 1.81
N ILE A 71 2.33 -8.53 2.07
CA ILE A 71 1.77 -8.44 3.42
C ILE A 71 0.62 -9.43 3.61
N LEU A 72 0.52 -10.00 4.82
CA LEU A 72 -0.52 -10.98 5.17
C LEU A 72 -1.95 -10.47 4.99
N LEU A 73 -2.19 -9.16 5.15
CA LEU A 73 -3.53 -8.57 5.05
C LEU A 73 -4.21 -8.91 3.71
N GLU A 74 -3.43 -8.95 2.63
CA GLU A 74 -3.92 -9.27 1.28
C GLU A 74 -4.19 -10.76 1.07
N ARG A 75 -3.56 -11.62 1.89
CA ARG A 75 -3.83 -13.07 1.87
C ARG A 75 -4.99 -13.46 2.76
N VAL A 76 -5.32 -12.64 3.76
CA VAL A 76 -6.45 -12.87 4.66
C VAL A 76 -7.77 -12.44 4.00
N THR A 77 -7.74 -11.43 3.13
CA THR A 77 -8.93 -11.07 2.34
C THR A 77 -9.39 -12.18 1.41
N ASP A 78 -8.47 -13.00 0.89
CA ASP A 78 -8.82 -14.18 0.08
C ASP A 78 -9.59 -15.26 0.88
N LEU A 79 -9.50 -15.24 2.22
CA LEU A 79 -10.20 -16.17 3.11
C LEU A 79 -11.57 -15.62 3.57
N GLY A 80 -11.80 -14.31 3.43
CA GLY A 80 -13.00 -13.64 3.95
C GLY A 80 -14.28 -13.93 3.17
N ASP A 81 -14.18 -14.36 1.90
CA ASP A 81 -15.35 -14.79 1.11
C ASP A 81 -15.94 -16.12 1.61
N ALA A 82 -15.23 -16.86 2.49
CA ALA A 82 -15.72 -18.11 3.06
C ALA A 82 -16.57 -17.94 4.33
N ASP A 83 -16.54 -16.76 4.97
CA ASP A 83 -17.20 -16.50 6.26
C ASP A 83 -18.47 -15.64 6.13
N ASP A 84 -18.81 -15.21 4.91
CA ASP A 84 -20.06 -14.48 4.56
C ASP A 84 -20.98 -15.32 3.64
N ALA A 85 -21.02 -16.63 3.83
CA ALA A 85 -22.08 -17.48 3.26
C ALA A 85 -23.19 -17.70 4.30
N PRO A 86 -24.46 -17.30 4.02
CA PRO A 86 -25.59 -17.55 4.93
C PRO A 86 -25.98 -19.03 5.04
#